data_AF-A0A329MLI7-F1
#
_entry.id   AF-A0A329MLI7-F1
#
_cell.length_a   1.000
_cell.length_b   1.000
_cell.length_c   1.000
_cell.angle_alpha   90.00
_cell.angle_beta   90.00
_cell.angle_gamma   90.00
#
_symmetry.space_group_name_H-M   'P 1'
#
loop_
_entity.id
_entity.type
_entity.pdbx_description
1 polymer ?
#
loop_
_entity_poly.entity_id
_entity_poly.type
_entity_poly.pdbx_seq_one_letter_code
_entity_poly.pdbx_strand_id
1 'polypeptide(L)'
;MNFGRIAYRVLAWTFLCCIVIQVFIAGMATFGDPSKWQSHASFVKIFAMAPLVMFLLTFIGGIKGRERLLSLALFLLVVMQFLTIQVFSSVFVIAALHPLIAMLLFWGAIAAARKT
;
A
#
# COMPACT_ATOMS: atom_id res chain seq x y z
N MET A 1 -9.73 13.17 -20.60
CA MET A 1 -9.25 13.00 -19.22
C MET A 1 -8.06 13.92 -19.00
N ASN A 2 -7.98 14.65 -17.89
CA ASN A 2 -6.79 15.45 -17.59
C ASN A 2 -5.64 14.52 -17.17
N PHE A 3 -4.40 14.95 -17.40
CA PHE A 3 -3.18 14.19 -17.10
C PHE A 3 -3.18 13.64 -15.66
N GLY A 4 -3.60 14.44 -14.68
CA GLY A 4 -3.65 14.03 -13.27
C GLY A 4 -4.54 12.81 -12.98
N ARG A 5 -5.67 12.65 -13.67
CA ARG A 5 -6.54 11.46 -13.53
C ARG A 5 -5.92 10.21 -14.14
N ILE A 6 -5.25 10.35 -15.30
CA ILE A 6 -4.55 9.23 -15.94
C ILE A 6 -3.39 8.78 -15.05
N ALA A 7 -2.56 9.72 -14.59
CA ALA A 7 -1.45 9.44 -13.70
C ALA A 7 -1.91 8.76 -12.40
N TYR A 8 -3.00 9.26 -11.79
CA TYR A 8 -3.59 8.63 -10.61
C TYR A 8 -3.99 7.18 -10.89
N ARG A 9 -4.69 6.92 -12.00
CA ARG A 9 -5.18 5.58 -12.36
C ARG A 9 -4.03 4.60 -12.59
N VAL A 10 -3.02 5.00 -13.35
CA VAL A 10 -1.83 4.20 -13.60
C VAL A 10 -1.11 3.87 -12.29
N LEU A 11 -0.96 4.86 -11.42
CA LEU A 11 -0.32 4.68 -10.12
C LEU A 11 -1.14 3.77 -9.19
N ALA A 12 -2.47 3.87 -9.20
CA ALA A 12 -3.35 3.00 -8.41
C ALA A 12 -3.22 1.52 -8.83
N TRP A 13 -3.23 1.24 -10.13
CA TRP A 13 -3.00 -0.12 -10.65
C TRP A 13 -1.59 -0.63 -10.34
N THR A 14 -0.58 0.23 -10.49
CA THR A 14 0.81 -0.13 -10.16
C THR A 14 0.95 -0.45 -8.67
N PHE A 15 0.37 0.37 -7.80
CA PHE A 15 0.37 0.16 -6.35
C PHE A 15 -0.32 -1.14 -5.96
N LEU A 16 -1.46 -1.47 -6.58
CA LEU A 16 -2.13 -2.75 -6.40
C LEU A 16 -1.24 -3.94 -6.78
N CYS A 17 -0.60 -3.88 -7.95
CA CYS A 17 0.36 -4.92 -8.38
C CYS A 17 1.52 -5.06 -7.40
N CYS A 18 2.08 -3.96 -6.90
CA CYS A 18 3.13 -3.98 -5.88
C CYS A 18 2.67 -4.65 -4.57
N ILE A 19 1.43 -4.43 -4.13
CA ILE A 19 0.88 -5.13 -2.94
C ILE A 19 0.80 -6.64 -3.19
N VAL A 20 0.31 -7.07 -4.35
CA VAL A 20 0.24 -8.51 -4.70
C VAL A 20 1.64 -9.13 -4.67
N ILE A 21 2.63 -8.46 -5.28
CA ILE A 21 4.02 -8.91 -5.27
C ILE A 21 4.56 -8.95 -3.83
N GLN A 22 4.24 -7.98 -2.98
CA GLN A 22 4.66 -7.97 -1.58
C GLN A 22 4.16 -9.18 -0.80
N VAL A 23 2.87 -9.51 -0.95
CA VAL A 23 2.25 -10.68 -0.31
C VAL A 23 2.90 -11.96 -0.83
N PHE A 24 3.19 -12.06 -2.13
CA PHE A 24 3.91 -13.19 -2.70
C PHE A 24 5.31 -13.35 -2.11
N ILE A 25 6.09 -12.26 -1.96
CA ILE A 25 7.43 -12.31 -1.36
C ILE A 25 7.36 -12.74 0.12
N ALA A 26 6.36 -12.25 0.88
CA ALA A 26 6.13 -12.72 2.25
C ALA A 26 5.80 -14.22 2.29
N GLY A 27 5.02 -14.72 1.32
CA GLY A 27 4.75 -16.15 1.15
C GLY A 27 6.02 -16.96 0.87
N MET A 28 6.89 -16.49 -0.04
CA MET A 28 8.19 -17.12 -0.30
C MET A 28 9.07 -17.19 0.96
N ALA A 29 9.02 -16.16 1.81
CA ALA A 29 9.76 -16.13 3.07
C ALA A 29 9.18 -17.08 4.13
N THR A 30 7.85 -17.22 4.16
CA THR A 30 7.13 -18.07 5.12
C THR A 30 7.28 -19.56 4.79
N PHE A 31 7.15 -19.92 3.51
CA PHE A 31 7.07 -21.33 3.07
C PHE A 31 8.35 -21.86 2.43
N GLY A 32 9.29 -21.00 2.07
CA GLY A 32 10.51 -21.37 1.35
C GLY A 32 11.77 -20.96 2.11
N ASP A 33 12.25 -19.75 1.84
CA ASP A 33 13.53 -19.25 2.34
C ASP A 33 13.32 -18.00 3.20
N PRO A 34 13.52 -18.08 4.53
CA PRO A 34 13.38 -16.93 5.44
C PRO A 34 14.23 -15.71 5.06
N SER A 35 15.32 -15.87 4.29
CA SER A 35 16.12 -14.74 3.80
C SER A 35 15.30 -13.77 2.93
N LYS A 36 14.20 -14.23 2.33
CA LYS A 36 13.29 -13.41 1.51
C LYS A 36 12.54 -12.35 2.31
N TRP A 37 12.52 -12.40 3.65
CA TRP A 37 12.04 -11.28 4.47
C TRP A 37 12.83 -9.99 4.21
N GLN A 38 14.13 -10.09 3.89
CA GLN A 38 14.92 -8.92 3.49
C GLN A 38 14.46 -8.35 2.15
N SER A 39 14.09 -9.21 1.19
CA SER A 39 13.50 -8.79 -0.08
C SER A 39 12.15 -8.11 0.12
N HIS A 40 11.28 -8.68 0.97
CA HIS A 40 9.99 -8.10 1.35
C HIS A 40 10.18 -6.69 1.93
N ALA A 41 11.05 -6.56 2.95
CA ALA A 41 11.32 -5.28 3.62
C ALA A 41 12.00 -4.24 2.70
N SER A 42 12.78 -4.67 1.72
CA SER A 42 13.45 -3.76 0.78
C SER A 42 12.51 -3.29 -0.34
N PHE A 43 11.68 -4.19 -0.87
CA PHE A 43 10.79 -3.89 -1.99
C PHE A 43 9.74 -2.82 -1.63
N VAL A 44 9.23 -2.79 -0.39
CA VAL A 44 8.20 -1.82 0.03
C VAL A 44 8.73 -0.38 0.00
N LYS A 45 10.03 -0.18 0.24
CA LYS A 45 10.67 1.14 0.24
C LYS A 45 10.54 1.85 -1.11
N ILE A 46 10.40 1.08 -2.20
CA ILE A 46 10.27 1.61 -3.56
C ILE A 46 8.92 2.30 -3.77
N PHE A 47 7.86 1.78 -3.16
CA PHE A 47 6.48 2.22 -3.45
C PHE A 47 5.68 2.69 -2.23
N ALA A 48 6.25 2.69 -1.03
CA ALA A 48 5.58 3.12 0.21
C ALA A 48 4.94 4.52 0.09
N MET A 49 5.54 5.41 -0.70
CA MET A 49 5.05 6.78 -0.91
C MET A 49 3.98 6.90 -2.01
N ALA A 50 3.69 5.82 -2.76
CA ALA A 50 2.73 5.88 -3.87
C ALA A 50 1.34 6.37 -3.45
N PRO A 51 0.74 5.95 -2.32
CA PRO A 51 -0.57 6.47 -1.90
C PRO A 51 -0.56 7.96 -1.56
N LEU A 52 0.57 8.50 -1.07
CA LEU A 52 0.72 9.93 -0.84
C LEU A 52 0.78 10.68 -2.17
N VAL A 53 1.53 10.16 -3.15
CA VAL A 53 1.55 10.72 -4.51
C VAL A 53 0.15 10.67 -5.13
N MET A 54 -0.60 9.57 -4.97
CA MET A 54 -2.00 9.47 -5.38
C MET A 54 -2.87 10.56 -4.72
N PHE A 55 -2.72 10.76 -3.41
CA PHE A 55 -3.43 11.82 -2.68
C PHE A 55 -3.15 13.20 -3.26
N LEU A 56 -1.87 13.54 -3.53
CA LEU A 56 -1.47 14.80 -4.13
C LEU A 56 -2.01 14.96 -5.57
N LEU A 57 -1.98 13.89 -6.37
CA LEU A 57 -2.57 13.86 -7.71
C LEU A 57 -4.08 14.15 -7.70
N THR A 58 -4.79 13.92 -6.59
CA THR A 58 -6.22 14.28 -6.51
C THR A 58 -6.46 15.78 -6.61
N PHE A 59 -5.52 16.61 -6.18
CA PHE A 59 -5.63 18.07 -6.30
C PHE A 59 -5.39 18.51 -7.75
N ILE A 60 -4.35 17.96 -8.40
CA ILE A 60 -4.01 18.26 -9.80
C ILE A 60 -5.10 17.74 -10.76
N GLY A 61 -5.62 16.53 -10.51
CA GLY A 61 -6.64 15.89 -11.33
C GLY A 61 -8.07 16.40 -11.09
N GLY A 62 -8.28 17.30 -10.11
CA GLY A 62 -9.61 17.74 -9.69
C GLY A 62 -10.48 16.59 -9.16
N ILE A 63 -9.86 15.58 -8.55
CA ILE A 63 -10.53 14.44 -7.90
C ILE A 63 -10.86 14.87 -6.47
N LYS A 64 -12.12 14.74 -6.06
CA LYS A 64 -12.63 15.21 -4.76
C LYS A 64 -13.40 14.09 -4.04
N GLY A 65 -13.70 14.32 -2.77
CA GLY A 65 -14.55 13.43 -1.97
C GLY A 65 -13.86 12.10 -1.63
N ARG A 66 -14.59 11.00 -1.86
CA ARG A 66 -14.20 9.65 -1.39
C ARG A 66 -12.83 9.19 -1.89
N GLU A 67 -12.46 9.44 -3.14
CA GLU A 67 -11.19 8.98 -3.70
C GLU A 67 -9.98 9.68 -3.07
N ARG A 68 -10.13 10.95 -2.72
CA ARG A 68 -9.11 11.71 -1.98
C ARG A 68 -8.93 11.16 -0.57
N LEU A 69 -10.03 10.94 0.15
CA LEU A 69 -9.98 10.34 1.49
C LEU A 69 -9.43 8.92 1.45
N LEU A 70 -9.77 8.13 0.42
CA LEU A 70 -9.25 6.78 0.23
C LEU A 70 -7.74 6.78 0.02
N SER A 71 -7.20 7.69 -0.80
CA SER A 71 -5.75 7.81 -1.00
C SER A 71 -5.02 8.16 0.31
N LEU A 72 -5.57 9.07 1.09
CA LEU A 72 -5.04 9.41 2.41
C LEU A 72 -5.10 8.21 3.37
N ALA A 73 -6.24 7.51 3.39
CA ALA A 73 -6.40 6.31 4.22
C ALA A 73 -5.41 5.21 3.83
N LEU A 74 -5.18 4.98 2.53
CA LEU A 74 -4.17 4.05 2.04
C LEU A 74 -2.76 4.44 2.51
N PHE A 75 -2.42 5.73 2.47
CA PHE A 75 -1.14 6.21 3.01
C PHE A 75 -1.02 5.95 4.50
N LEU A 76 -2.05 6.24 5.29
CA LEU A 76 -2.06 5.98 6.72
C LEU A 76 -1.95 4.49 7.02
N LEU A 77 -2.59 3.62 6.25
CA LEU A 77 -2.44 2.17 6.37
C LEU A 77 -1.00 1.71 6.08
N VAL A 78 -0.31 2.32 5.10
CA VAL A 78 1.13 2.06 4.89
C VAL A 78 1.95 2.48 6.10
N VAL A 79 1.70 3.66 6.67
CA VAL A 79 2.36 4.09 7.91
C VAL A 79 2.12 3.09 9.03
N MET A 80 0.89 2.63 9.20
CA MET A 80 0.55 1.60 10.20
C MET A 80 1.30 0.27 9.96
N GLN A 81 1.55 -0.13 8.70
CA GLN A 81 2.38 -1.31 8.42
C GLN A 81 3.81 -1.18 8.92
N PHE A 82 4.39 0.02 8.81
CA PHE A 82 5.72 0.26 9.36
C PHE A 82 5.69 0.28 10.88
N LEU A 83 4.68 0.90 11.49
CA LEU A 83 4.56 0.97 12.95
C LEU A 83 4.43 -0.42 13.59
N THR A 84 3.63 -1.33 13.01
CA THR A 84 3.43 -2.68 13.57
C THR A 84 4.73 -3.49 13.67
N ILE A 85 5.69 -3.29 12.77
CA ILE A 85 6.94 -4.07 12.71
C ILE A 85 8.17 -3.29 13.20
N GLN A 86 8.22 -1.97 13.07
CA GLN A 86 9.38 -1.18 13.51
C GLN A 86 9.24 -0.67 14.94
N VAL A 87 8.02 -0.34 15.37
CA VAL A 87 7.78 0.27 16.69
C VAL A 87 7.16 -0.73 17.65
N PHE A 88 6.19 -1.52 17.18
CA PHE A 88 5.39 -2.41 18.03
C PHE A 88 5.73 -3.89 17.88
N SER A 89 6.91 -4.23 17.34
CA SER A 89 7.33 -5.63 17.12
C SER A 89 7.41 -6.45 18.40
N SER A 90 7.65 -5.84 19.56
CA SER A 90 7.67 -6.51 20.86
C SER A 90 6.29 -6.81 21.43
N VAL A 91 5.23 -6.19 20.91
CA VAL A 91 3.84 -6.40 21.36
C VAL A 91 3.14 -7.29 20.34
N PHE A 92 3.20 -8.61 20.54
CA PHE A 92 2.81 -9.60 19.52
C PHE A 92 1.40 -9.37 18.94
N VAL A 93 0.43 -8.99 19.78
CA VAL A 93 -0.96 -8.76 19.35
C VAL A 93 -1.05 -7.59 18.36
N ILE A 94 -0.27 -6.53 18.59
CA ILE A 94 -0.23 -5.35 17.70
C ILE A 94 0.55 -5.67 16.43
N ALA A 95 1.70 -6.34 16.55
CA ALA A 95 2.49 -6.79 15.40
C ALA A 95 1.68 -7.72 14.47
N ALA A 96 0.84 -8.59 15.05
CA ALA A 96 -0.06 -9.50 14.34
C ALA A 96 -1.15 -8.79 13.52
N LEU A 97 -1.35 -7.48 13.69
CA LEU A 97 -2.22 -6.70 12.80
C LEU A 97 -1.61 -6.46 11.41
N HIS A 98 -0.31 -6.68 11.23
CA HIS A 98 0.37 -6.42 9.96
C HIS A 98 -0.28 -7.13 8.75
N PRO A 99 -0.60 -8.44 8.78
CA PRO A 99 -1.30 -9.09 7.68
C PRO A 99 -2.74 -8.58 7.49
N LEU A 100 -3.45 -8.23 8.57
CA LEU A 100 -4.80 -7.65 8.50
C LEU A 100 -4.78 -6.29 7.76
N ILE A 101 -3.82 -5.43 8.11
CA ILE A 101 -3.62 -4.14 7.45
C ILE A 101 -3.23 -4.33 5.98
N ALA A 102 -2.49 -5.39 5.63
CA ALA A 102 -2.16 -5.70 4.24
C ALA A 102 -3.41 -6.04 3.42
N MET A 103 -4.37 -6.78 4.00
CA MET A 103 -5.65 -7.07 3.36
C MET A 103 -6.49 -5.81 3.16
N LEU A 104 -6.51 -4.91 4.14
CA LEU A 104 -7.18 -3.60 4.01
C LEU A 104 -6.54 -2.72 2.93
N LEU A 105 -5.21 -2.71 2.85
CA LEU A 105 -4.46 -2.02 1.78
C LEU A 105 -4.82 -2.60 0.40
N PHE A 106 -4.82 -3.92 0.27
CA PHE A 106 -5.19 -4.60 -0.98
C PHE A 106 -6.62 -4.23 -1.42
N TRP A 107 -7.59 -4.34 -0.50
CA TRP A 107 -8.98 -3.98 -0.80
C TRP A 107 -9.14 -2.51 -1.17
N GLY A 108 -8.51 -1.61 -0.43
CA GLY A 108 -8.52 -0.18 -0.73
C GLY A 108 -7.85 0.15 -2.06
N ALA A 109 -6.76 -0.53 -2.41
CA ALA A 109 -6.07 -0.37 -3.69
C ALA A 109 -6.95 -0.83 -4.87
N ILE A 110 -7.68 -1.94 -4.73
CA ILE A 110 -8.70 -2.35 -5.71
C ILE A 110 -9.76 -1.26 -5.86
N ALA A 111 -10.28 -0.73 -4.75
CA ALA A 111 -11.31 0.31 -4.80
C ALA A 111 -10.81 1.57 -5.55
N ALA A 112 -9.57 2.00 -5.29
CA ALA A 112 -8.95 3.14 -5.98
C ALA A 112 -8.71 2.87 -7.47
N ALA A 113 -8.27 1.64 -7.81
CA ALA A 113 -7.97 1.25 -9.19
C ALA A 113 -9.22 1.08 -10.07
N ARG A 114 -10.37 0.69 -9.49
CA ARG A 114 -11.64 0.46 -10.22
C ARG A 114 -12.49 1.72 -10.42
N LYS A 115 -12.37 2.73 -9.55
CA LYS A 115 -13.19 3.95 -9.58
C LYS A 115 -12.59 5.10 -10.42
N THR A 116 -11.50 4.84 -11.12
CA THR A 116 -10.77 5.78 -11.97
C THR A 116 -10.80 5.36 -13.43
#